data_AF-A0AAV6P936-F1
#
_entry.id   AF-A0AAV6P936-F1
#
_cell.length_a   1.000
_cell.length_b   1.000
_cell.length_c   1.000
_cell.angle_alpha   90.00
_cell.angle_beta   90.00
_cell.angle_gamma   90.00
#
_symmetry.space_group_name_H-M   'P 1'
#
loop_
_entity.id
_entity.type
_entity.pdbx_description
1 polymer ?
#
loop_
_entity_poly.entity_id
_entity_poly.type
_entity_poly.pdbx_seq_one_letter_code
_entity_poly.pdbx_strand_id
1 'polypeptide(L)'
;MAVRKSACCGFSALEVTLGVLFILMTMACVALITVMFTWKSDAAPDPTSGPTLPPQNQTYLIGVGRADCTGPPAEIPLVSTVTHAAFKDMRTTCDVGMISQRLRLEVLQALHLKFGDVYRQENVVLSGTHTHCGLGGFFQYTLLMISSSGYIRESIKPLVDGIVRSVDIAHRNLKPGRIFRNTGNIDDSSVNRSPHSYMRNPQDERHRYTERRGAFLLNLFFFS
;
A
#
# COMPACT_ATOMS: atom_id res chain seq x y z
N MET A 1 40.47 -17.82 68.56
CA MET A 1 41.04 -17.18 67.35
C MET A 1 39.95 -17.10 66.29
N ALA A 2 39.34 -15.93 66.09
CA ALA A 2 38.32 -15.73 65.06
C ALA A 2 38.98 -15.09 63.83
N VAL A 3 39.11 -15.85 62.75
CA VAL A 3 39.62 -15.39 61.46
C VAL A 3 38.46 -14.77 60.69
N ARG A 4 38.44 -13.44 60.54
CA ARG A 4 37.55 -12.75 59.59
C ARG A 4 38.05 -13.03 58.17
N LYS A 5 37.24 -13.73 57.36
CA LYS A 5 37.45 -13.83 55.91
C LYS A 5 36.82 -12.61 55.25
N SER A 6 37.65 -11.83 54.55
CA SER A 6 37.27 -10.67 53.74
C SER A 6 36.56 -11.15 52.47
N ALA A 7 35.34 -10.68 52.22
CA ALA A 7 34.64 -10.86 50.96
C ALA A 7 35.01 -9.71 50.01
N CYS A 8 35.95 -9.95 49.09
CA CYS A 8 36.15 -9.08 47.92
C CYS A 8 35.27 -9.59 46.78
N CYS A 9 34.11 -8.98 46.57
CA CYS A 9 33.32 -9.14 45.35
C CYS A 9 33.62 -7.96 44.42
N GLY A 10 34.54 -8.16 43.46
CA GLY A 10 34.76 -7.22 42.37
C GLY A 10 34.17 -7.79 41.08
N PHE A 11 33.22 -7.06 40.48
CA PHE A 11 32.69 -7.39 39.15
C PHE A 11 33.83 -7.46 38.12
N SER A 12 33.73 -8.38 37.18
CA SER A 12 34.74 -8.53 36.12
C SER A 12 34.75 -7.29 35.21
N ALA A 13 35.91 -6.93 34.66
CA ALA A 13 36.04 -5.84 33.68
C ALA A 13 35.11 -6.01 32.47
N LEU A 14 34.75 -7.25 32.13
CA LEU A 14 33.78 -7.59 31.09
C LEU A 14 32.35 -7.18 31.49
N GLU A 15 31.94 -7.41 32.74
CA GLU A 15 30.60 -7.07 33.23
C GLU A 15 30.41 -5.56 33.32
N VAL A 16 31.46 -4.84 33.73
CA VAL A 16 31.45 -3.38 33.77
C VAL A 16 31.36 -2.79 32.35
N THR A 17 32.10 -3.34 31.39
CA THR A 17 32.06 -2.85 30.00
C THR A 17 30.71 -3.13 29.33
N LEU A 18 30.11 -4.31 29.54
CA LEU A 18 28.75 -4.64 29.09
C LEU A 18 27.69 -3.75 29.74
N GLY A 19 27.79 -3.49 31.04
CA GLY A 19 26.87 -2.60 31.76
C GLY A 19 26.92 -1.17 31.23
N VAL A 20 28.12 -0.64 30.98
CA VAL A 20 28.29 0.70 30.39
C VAL A 20 27.72 0.77 28.97
N LEU A 21 27.96 -0.24 28.13
CA LEU A 21 27.42 -0.29 26.78
C LEU A 21 25.88 -0.34 26.77
N PHE A 22 25.29 -1.12 27.68
CA PHE A 22 23.83 -1.22 27.81
C PHE A 22 23.20 0.10 28.25
N ILE A 23 23.82 0.82 29.20
CA ILE A 23 23.37 2.14 29.64
C ILE A 23 23.51 3.16 28.49
N LEU A 24 24.61 3.15 27.75
CA LEU A 24 24.79 4.05 26.61
C LEU A 24 23.74 3.81 25.52
N MET A 25 23.46 2.54 25.19
CA MET A 25 22.46 2.20 24.17
C MET A 25 21.05 2.60 24.61
N THR A 26 20.69 2.34 25.87
CA THR A 26 19.37 2.74 26.41
C THR A 26 19.19 4.25 26.44
N MET A 27 20.21 5.02 26.80
CA MET A 27 20.17 6.49 26.73
C MET A 27 20.01 7.00 25.30
N ALA A 28 20.71 6.39 24.33
CA ALA A 28 20.56 6.73 22.91
C ALA A 28 19.16 6.42 22.39
N CYS A 29 18.57 5.28 22.77
CA CYS A 29 17.20 4.92 22.42
C CYS A 29 16.19 5.91 23.02
N VAL A 30 16.31 6.26 24.30
CA VAL A 30 15.41 7.23 24.95
C VAL A 30 15.53 8.60 24.30
N ALA A 31 16.73 9.06 23.96
CA ALA A 31 16.96 10.33 23.28
C ALA A 31 16.35 10.36 21.86
N LEU A 32 16.47 9.25 21.10
CA LEU A 32 15.82 9.15 19.79
C LEU A 32 14.30 9.16 19.91
N ILE A 33 13.74 8.44 20.89
CA ILE A 33 12.30 8.42 21.13
C ILE A 33 11.81 9.82 21.50
N THR A 34 12.47 10.53 22.40
CA THR A 34 12.06 11.90 22.77
C THR A 34 12.12 12.84 21.58
N VAL A 35 13.17 12.79 20.74
CA VAL A 35 13.24 13.58 19.50
C VAL A 35 12.10 13.26 18.54
N MET A 36 11.76 11.98 18.35
CA MET A 36 10.65 11.56 17.49
C MET A 36 9.29 12.03 18.02
N PHE A 37 9.09 12.03 19.34
CA PHE A 37 7.87 12.53 19.97
C PHE A 37 7.78 14.06 19.90
N THR A 38 8.87 14.80 20.09
CA THR A 38 8.86 16.26 20.05
C THR A 38 8.76 16.83 18.63
N TRP A 39 9.19 16.09 17.60
CA TRP A 39 9.09 16.55 16.20
C TRP A 39 7.69 16.29 15.59
N LYS A 40 6.85 15.46 16.20
CA LYS A 40 5.46 15.25 15.73
C LYS A 40 4.50 16.32 16.28
N SER A 41 4.80 17.62 16.10
CA SER A 41 3.89 18.70 16.51
C SER A 41 3.50 19.68 15.40
N ASP A 42 4.11 19.64 14.22
CA ASP A 42 3.69 20.47 13.09
C ASP A 42 2.83 19.65 12.11
N ALA A 43 1.68 19.19 12.59
CA ALA A 43 0.62 18.76 11.70
C ALA A 43 -0.02 20.04 11.11
N ALA A 44 0.32 20.33 9.86
CA ALA A 44 -0.37 21.35 9.09
C ALA A 44 -1.90 21.13 9.12
N PRO A 45 -2.71 22.19 9.22
CA PRO A 45 -4.16 22.05 9.20
C PRO A 45 -4.62 21.38 7.91
N ASP A 46 -5.60 20.50 8.07
CA ASP A 46 -6.29 19.76 7.00
C ASP A 46 -6.67 20.73 5.88
N PRO A 47 -6.40 20.44 4.58
CA PRO A 47 -6.82 21.31 3.51
C PRO A 47 -8.35 21.36 3.49
N THR A 48 -8.88 22.48 3.98
CA THR A 48 -10.30 22.86 3.88
C THR A 48 -10.77 22.58 2.46
N SER A 49 -11.78 21.71 2.32
CA SER A 49 -12.42 21.43 1.05
C SER A 49 -13.01 22.73 0.51
N GLY A 50 -12.31 23.32 -0.46
CA GLY A 50 -12.79 24.50 -1.17
C GLY A 50 -14.12 24.20 -1.88
N PRO A 51 -14.90 25.25 -2.19
CA PRO A 51 -16.21 25.09 -2.82
C PRO A 51 -16.09 24.30 -4.13
N THR A 52 -16.93 23.27 -4.27
CA THR A 52 -17.13 22.50 -5.50
C THR A 52 -17.46 23.47 -6.63
N LEU A 53 -16.49 23.69 -7.51
CA LEU A 53 -16.73 24.43 -8.75
C LEU A 53 -17.87 23.73 -9.51
N PRO A 54 -18.80 24.49 -10.14
CA PRO A 54 -19.83 23.92 -11.00
C PRO A 54 -19.16 23.02 -12.05
N PRO A 55 -19.84 21.97 -12.55
CA PRO A 55 -19.26 21.02 -13.48
C PRO A 55 -18.77 21.79 -14.71
N GLN A 56 -17.47 22.07 -14.73
CA GLN A 56 -16.87 22.66 -15.89
C GLN A 56 -17.07 21.65 -17.01
N ASN A 57 -17.42 22.17 -18.19
CA ASN A 57 -17.44 21.42 -19.44
C ASN A 57 -15.99 21.05 -19.83
N GLN A 58 -15.27 20.41 -18.91
CA GLN A 58 -13.89 20.00 -19.02
C GLN A 58 -13.86 18.68 -19.76
N THR A 59 -13.43 18.76 -21.00
CA THR A 59 -13.08 17.60 -21.80
C THR A 59 -11.70 17.12 -21.34
N TYR A 60 -11.62 15.88 -20.89
CA TYR A 60 -10.37 15.20 -20.54
C TYR A 60 -9.91 14.32 -21.69
N LEU A 61 -8.60 14.08 -21.80
CA LEU A 61 -8.09 12.99 -22.63
C LEU A 61 -8.09 11.72 -21.80
N ILE A 62 -8.96 10.78 -22.13
CA ILE A 62 -9.14 9.52 -21.43
C ILE A 62 -8.69 8.40 -22.34
N GLY A 63 -7.82 7.54 -21.83
CA GLY A 63 -7.36 6.35 -22.52
C GLY A 63 -7.57 5.16 -21.60
N VAL A 64 -8.11 4.07 -22.15
CA VAL A 64 -8.41 2.86 -21.37
C VAL A 64 -7.67 1.69 -21.98
N GLY A 65 -7.08 0.87 -21.12
CA GLY A 65 -6.33 -0.32 -21.52
C GLY A 65 -6.51 -1.44 -20.52
N ARG A 66 -6.60 -2.66 -21.05
CA ARG A 66 -6.62 -3.91 -20.29
C ARG A 66 -5.60 -4.85 -20.91
N ALA A 67 -4.84 -5.52 -20.07
CA ALA A 67 -3.91 -6.55 -20.51
C ALA A 67 -3.94 -7.74 -19.56
N ASP A 68 -3.56 -8.89 -20.09
CA ASP A 68 -3.33 -10.07 -19.28
C ASP A 68 -2.03 -9.91 -18.47
N CYS A 69 -2.09 -10.33 -17.22
CA CYS A 69 -0.98 -10.36 -16.26
C CYS A 69 -0.89 -11.72 -15.57
N THR A 70 -1.63 -12.72 -16.07
CA THR A 70 -1.64 -14.09 -15.54
C THR A 70 -0.29 -14.74 -15.80
N GLY A 71 0.42 -15.04 -14.72
CA GLY A 71 1.57 -15.94 -14.72
C GLY A 71 1.19 -17.42 -14.67
N PRO A 72 2.12 -18.30 -14.28
CA PRO A 72 1.96 -19.74 -14.47
C PRO A 72 0.74 -20.32 -13.71
N PRO A 73 -0.11 -21.13 -14.35
CA PRO A 73 -1.36 -21.60 -13.74
C PRO A 73 -1.18 -22.73 -12.72
N ALA A 74 0.04 -23.26 -12.58
CA ALA A 74 0.38 -24.36 -11.69
C ALA A 74 1.71 -24.09 -10.98
N GLU A 75 1.93 -24.81 -9.88
CA GLU A 75 3.20 -24.83 -9.12
C GLU A 75 3.58 -23.51 -8.42
N ILE A 76 2.65 -22.55 -8.32
CA ILE A 76 2.85 -21.27 -7.64
C ILE A 76 1.73 -21.05 -6.59
N PRO A 77 2.07 -20.68 -5.33
CA PRO A 77 1.08 -20.37 -4.30
C PRO A 77 0.13 -19.25 -4.72
N LEU A 78 -1.13 -19.26 -4.27
CA LEU A 78 -2.13 -18.34 -4.81
C LEU A 78 -2.13 -16.92 -4.19
N VAL A 79 -2.14 -15.85 -5.00
CA VAL A 79 -2.64 -14.47 -4.68
C VAL A 79 -2.96 -13.59 -5.93
N SER A 80 -4.23 -13.58 -6.34
CA SER A 80 -5.01 -12.70 -7.25
C SER A 80 -4.42 -12.14 -8.61
N THR A 81 -5.12 -12.11 -9.80
CA THR A 81 -4.73 -11.25 -11.02
C THR A 81 -5.80 -10.80 -12.10
N VAL A 82 -5.82 -9.52 -12.62
CA VAL A 82 -6.32 -8.88 -13.93
C VAL A 82 -5.95 -7.35 -13.99
N THR A 83 -6.10 -6.51 -15.06
CA THR A 83 -5.70 -5.04 -15.04
C THR A 83 -6.58 -4.01 -15.80
N HIS A 84 -6.70 -2.75 -15.30
CA HIS A 84 -7.39 -1.58 -15.94
C HIS A 84 -6.70 -0.21 -15.70
N ALA A 85 -6.57 0.68 -16.71
CA ALA A 85 -5.89 2.01 -16.63
C ALA A 85 -6.67 3.26 -17.19
N ALA A 86 -6.41 4.51 -16.71
CA ALA A 86 -6.94 5.84 -17.16
C ALA A 86 -5.92 7.04 -16.96
N PHE A 87 -6.03 8.25 -17.59
CA PHE A 87 -4.89 9.23 -17.71
C PHE A 87 -5.07 10.77 -17.39
N LYS A 88 -3.89 11.46 -17.32
CA LYS A 88 -3.27 12.61 -16.57
C LYS A 88 -2.72 12.21 -15.20
N ASP A 89 -3.50 11.45 -14.45
CA ASP A 89 -3.03 10.60 -13.35
C ASP A 89 -3.26 9.15 -13.77
N MET A 90 -2.20 8.36 -13.87
CA MET A 90 -2.27 6.95 -14.25
C MET A 90 -2.73 6.11 -13.07
N ARG A 91 -3.95 5.60 -13.12
CA ARG A 91 -4.46 4.65 -12.13
C ARG A 91 -4.58 3.27 -12.75
N THR A 92 -3.78 2.31 -12.31
CA THR A 92 -3.94 0.90 -12.66
C THR A 92 -4.58 0.13 -11.52
N THR A 93 -5.75 -0.46 -11.75
CA THR A 93 -6.29 -1.50 -10.88
C THR A 93 -5.80 -2.83 -11.40
N CYS A 94 -5.07 -3.58 -10.59
CA CYS A 94 -4.68 -4.95 -10.85
C CYS A 94 -5.53 -5.86 -9.96
N ASP A 95 -6.08 -6.97 -10.44
CA ASP A 95 -6.70 -7.92 -9.54
C ASP A 95 -5.67 -8.72 -8.79
N VAL A 96 -4.63 -8.16 -8.20
CA VAL A 96 -3.71 -8.85 -7.29
C VAL A 96 -4.08 -8.67 -5.83
N GLY A 97 -3.65 -9.61 -4.97
CA GLY A 97 -4.09 -9.59 -3.59
C GLY A 97 -3.53 -8.36 -2.91
N MET A 98 -2.29 -8.03 -3.23
CA MET A 98 -1.65 -6.79 -2.82
C MET A 98 -0.65 -6.39 -3.89
N ILE A 99 -0.44 -5.08 -4.07
CA ILE A 99 0.69 -4.58 -4.86
C ILE A 99 1.90 -4.55 -3.93
N SER A 100 2.94 -5.32 -4.23
CA SER A 100 4.19 -5.26 -3.47
C SER A 100 4.98 -3.99 -3.82
N GLN A 101 5.75 -3.47 -2.87
CA GLN A 101 6.67 -2.38 -3.15
C GLN A 101 7.65 -2.74 -4.27
N ARG A 102 8.12 -4.00 -4.30
CA ARG A 102 9.02 -4.49 -5.35
C ARG A 102 8.36 -4.41 -6.72
N LEU A 103 7.13 -4.90 -6.85
CA LEU A 103 6.36 -4.82 -8.08
C LEU A 103 6.16 -3.37 -8.54
N ARG A 104 5.84 -2.45 -7.61
CA ARG A 104 5.71 -1.02 -7.93
C ARG A 104 7.00 -0.44 -8.51
N LEU A 105 8.15 -0.75 -7.92
CA LEU A 105 9.44 -0.24 -8.39
C LEU A 105 9.81 -0.77 -9.77
N GLU A 106 9.62 -2.07 -10.01
CA GLU A 106 9.88 -2.71 -11.31
C GLU A 106 8.97 -2.12 -12.41
N VAL A 107 7.69 -1.88 -12.10
CA VAL A 107 6.75 -1.23 -13.02
C VAL A 107 7.17 0.21 -13.32
N LEU A 108 7.51 1.00 -12.30
CA LEU A 108 7.97 2.39 -12.51
C LEU A 108 9.24 2.44 -13.33
N GLN A 109 10.19 1.53 -13.10
CA GLN A 109 11.40 1.42 -13.90
C GLN A 109 11.08 1.06 -15.36
N ALA A 110 10.22 0.08 -15.60
CA ALA A 110 9.83 -0.33 -16.94
C ALA A 110 9.07 0.79 -17.69
N LEU A 111 8.20 1.53 -16.99
CA LEU A 111 7.51 2.70 -17.54
C LEU A 111 8.48 3.83 -17.85
N HIS A 112 9.46 4.08 -16.99
CA HIS A 112 10.48 5.09 -17.22
C HIS A 112 11.36 4.75 -18.43
N LEU A 113 11.78 3.50 -18.58
CA LEU A 113 12.54 3.05 -19.75
C LEU A 113 11.76 3.21 -21.06
N LYS A 114 10.43 3.09 -21.02
CA LYS A 114 9.59 3.13 -22.24
C LYS A 114 9.05 4.52 -22.58
N PHE A 115 8.68 5.32 -21.58
CA PHE A 115 7.99 6.60 -21.74
C PHE A 115 8.77 7.78 -21.14
N GLY A 116 9.98 7.54 -20.65
CA GLY A 116 10.80 8.55 -19.99
C GLY A 116 10.14 9.08 -18.72
N ASP A 117 9.94 10.40 -18.70
CA ASP A 117 9.50 11.13 -17.53
C ASP A 117 7.98 11.37 -17.46
N VAL A 118 7.22 10.80 -18.40
CA VAL A 118 5.75 10.94 -18.45
C VAL A 118 5.07 10.26 -17.27
N TYR A 119 5.56 9.09 -16.86
CA TYR A 119 5.03 8.30 -15.75
C TYR A 119 6.05 8.27 -14.61
N ARG A 120 5.71 8.94 -13.52
CA ARG A 120 6.54 9.10 -12.32
C ARG A 120 5.83 8.52 -11.09
N GLN A 121 6.56 8.46 -9.98
CA GLN A 121 6.02 7.98 -8.72
C GLN A 121 4.80 8.80 -8.24
N GLU A 122 4.77 10.08 -8.56
CA GLU A 122 3.73 11.05 -8.15
C GLU A 122 2.41 10.91 -8.91
N ASN A 123 2.44 10.44 -10.17
CA ASN A 123 1.26 10.36 -11.02
C ASN A 123 0.87 8.92 -11.40
N VAL A 124 1.51 7.90 -10.79
CA VAL A 124 1.19 6.48 -10.99
C VAL A 124 0.68 5.85 -9.69
N VAL A 125 -0.59 5.45 -9.72
CA VAL A 125 -1.26 4.70 -8.66
C VAL A 125 -1.50 3.28 -9.12
N LEU A 126 -1.02 2.31 -8.34
CA LEU A 126 -1.26 0.88 -8.56
C LEU A 126 -2.11 0.38 -7.39
N SER A 127 -3.26 -0.24 -7.69
CA SER A 127 -4.18 -0.79 -6.69
C SER A 127 -4.39 -2.28 -6.92
N GLY A 128 -4.45 -3.08 -5.85
CA GLY A 128 -4.91 -4.48 -5.90
C GLY A 128 -6.43 -4.55 -5.70
N THR A 129 -7.14 -5.52 -6.30
CA THR A 129 -8.55 -5.81 -5.92
C THR A 129 -8.68 -6.68 -4.68
N HIS A 130 -7.55 -7.20 -4.17
CA HIS A 130 -7.52 -8.03 -2.97
C HIS A 130 -8.25 -9.38 -3.14
N THR A 131 -8.22 -9.98 -4.34
CA THR A 131 -8.59 -11.41 -4.46
C THR A 131 -7.54 -12.27 -3.73
N HIS A 132 -7.91 -13.49 -3.37
CA HIS A 132 -7.00 -14.47 -2.75
C HIS A 132 -6.58 -15.58 -3.74
N CYS A 133 -6.94 -15.49 -5.02
CA CYS A 133 -6.79 -16.56 -6.01
C CYS A 133 -5.95 -16.14 -7.24
N GLY A 134 -4.62 -16.16 -7.18
CA GLY A 134 -3.73 -15.67 -8.28
C GLY A 134 -2.29 -15.98 -7.97
N LEU A 135 -1.26 -15.12 -8.08
CA LEU A 135 0.14 -15.61 -8.00
C LEU A 135 0.95 -15.07 -6.84
N GLY A 136 1.55 -15.93 -6.03
CA GLY A 136 2.49 -15.59 -4.96
C GLY A 136 3.87 -15.21 -5.47
N GLY A 137 4.78 -14.97 -4.53
CA GLY A 137 6.22 -14.96 -4.85
C GLY A 137 6.75 -13.66 -5.46
N PHE A 138 6.01 -12.56 -5.39
CA PHE A 138 6.46 -11.24 -5.88
C PHE A 138 6.75 -10.23 -4.76
N PHE A 139 6.79 -10.68 -3.50
CA PHE A 139 7.11 -9.84 -2.34
C PHE A 139 8.60 -9.88 -2.00
N GLN A 140 9.14 -8.74 -1.53
CA GLN A 140 10.53 -8.65 -1.05
C GLN A 140 10.67 -8.87 0.46
N TYR A 141 9.59 -8.74 1.22
CA TYR A 141 9.62 -8.80 2.68
C TYR A 141 9.48 -10.25 3.16
N THR A 142 10.36 -10.66 4.07
CA THR A 142 10.50 -12.05 4.55
C THR A 142 9.18 -12.66 5.01
N LEU A 143 8.35 -11.89 5.73
CA LEU A 143 7.05 -12.35 6.22
C LEU A 143 6.15 -12.88 5.09
N LEU A 144 6.12 -12.18 3.96
CA LEU A 144 5.30 -12.55 2.81
C LEU A 144 5.99 -13.59 1.92
N MET A 145 7.33 -13.56 1.88
CA MET A 145 8.12 -14.58 1.18
C MET A 145 7.92 -15.98 1.78
N ILE A 146 7.86 -16.10 3.11
CA ILE A 146 7.62 -17.40 3.77
C ILE A 146 6.30 -18.01 3.31
N SER A 147 5.21 -17.22 3.29
CA SER A 147 3.91 -17.68 2.80
C SER A 147 3.86 -17.98 1.30
N SER A 148 4.81 -17.43 0.53
CA SER A 148 4.89 -17.56 -0.93
C SER A 148 5.94 -18.57 -1.39
N SER A 149 6.55 -19.33 -0.48
CA SER A 149 7.67 -20.23 -0.78
C SER A 149 8.88 -19.54 -1.43
N GLY A 150 9.09 -18.25 -1.13
CA GLY A 150 10.20 -17.44 -1.63
C GLY A 150 9.79 -16.41 -2.68
N TYR A 151 10.78 -15.99 -3.47
CA TYR A 151 10.62 -15.05 -4.58
C TYR A 151 10.70 -15.80 -5.91
N ILE A 152 9.66 -15.69 -6.72
CA ILE A 152 9.44 -16.44 -7.96
C ILE A 152 9.44 -15.44 -9.13
N ARG A 153 10.52 -15.46 -9.93
CA ARG A 153 10.69 -14.51 -11.04
C ARG A 153 9.63 -14.69 -12.13
N GLU A 154 9.18 -15.91 -12.29
CA GLU A 154 8.14 -16.34 -13.22
C GLU A 154 6.77 -15.78 -12.84
N SER A 155 6.58 -15.38 -11.58
CA SER A 155 5.35 -14.73 -11.10
C SER A 155 5.37 -13.22 -11.33
N ILE A 156 6.50 -12.56 -11.07
CA ILE A 156 6.58 -11.09 -11.17
C ILE A 156 6.63 -10.60 -12.61
N LYS A 157 7.29 -11.35 -13.52
CA LYS A 157 7.49 -10.90 -14.89
C LYS A 157 6.16 -10.71 -15.65
N PRO A 158 5.22 -11.66 -15.64
CA PRO A 158 3.90 -11.47 -16.25
C PRO A 158 3.10 -10.31 -15.66
N LEU A 159 3.24 -10.07 -14.34
CA LEU A 159 2.60 -8.93 -13.68
C LEU A 159 3.13 -7.60 -14.20
N VAL A 160 4.46 -7.43 -14.25
CA VAL A 160 5.10 -6.21 -14.77
C VAL A 160 4.75 -6.01 -16.24
N ASP A 161 4.93 -7.04 -17.07
CA ASP A 161 4.66 -6.98 -18.50
C ASP A 161 3.20 -6.64 -18.79
N GLY A 162 2.27 -7.26 -18.05
CA GLY A 162 0.83 -7.00 -18.18
C GLY A 162 0.46 -5.58 -17.78
N ILE A 163 0.97 -5.09 -16.63
CA ILE A 163 0.73 -3.71 -16.20
C ILE A 163 1.25 -2.71 -17.24
N VAL A 164 2.51 -2.86 -17.68
CA VAL A 164 3.12 -1.97 -18.68
C VAL A 164 2.37 -2.03 -20.02
N ARG A 165 1.90 -3.21 -20.43
CA ARG A 165 1.08 -3.37 -21.65
C ARG A 165 -0.28 -2.71 -21.51
N SER A 166 -0.94 -2.81 -20.35
CA SER A 166 -2.22 -2.14 -20.10
C SER A 166 -2.08 -0.61 -20.21
N VAL A 167 -0.99 -0.08 -19.65
CA VAL A 167 -0.63 1.35 -19.72
C VAL A 167 -0.34 1.76 -21.16
N ASP A 168 0.41 0.96 -21.92
CA ASP A 168 0.70 1.23 -23.32
C ASP A 168 -0.55 1.30 -24.20
N ILE A 169 -1.50 0.38 -24.00
CA ILE A 169 -2.79 0.39 -24.70
C ILE A 169 -3.58 1.64 -24.31
N ALA A 170 -3.65 1.97 -23.01
CA ALA A 170 -4.34 3.15 -22.53
C ALA A 170 -3.74 4.44 -23.12
N HIS A 171 -2.41 4.55 -23.13
CA HIS A 171 -1.67 5.70 -23.66
C HIS A 171 -1.90 5.91 -25.17
N ARG A 172 -1.94 4.83 -25.95
CA ARG A 172 -2.20 4.89 -27.39
C ARG A 172 -3.66 5.15 -27.75
N ASN A 173 -4.58 4.85 -26.84
CA ASN A 173 -6.03 4.99 -27.06
C ASN A 173 -6.63 6.25 -26.40
N LEU A 174 -5.83 7.32 -26.25
CA LEU A 174 -6.32 8.59 -25.70
C LEU A 174 -7.38 9.22 -26.62
N LYS A 175 -8.55 9.50 -26.06
CA LYS A 175 -9.65 10.18 -26.74
C LYS A 175 -10.21 11.30 -25.88
N PRO A 176 -10.69 12.41 -26.48
CA PRO A 176 -11.42 13.43 -25.74
C PRO A 176 -12.70 12.83 -25.18
N GLY A 177 -12.98 13.09 -23.90
CA GLY A 177 -14.14 12.55 -23.22
C GLY A 177 -14.47 13.27 -21.92
N ARG A 178 -15.52 12.79 -21.25
CA ARG A 178 -16.05 13.35 -20.00
C ARG A 178 -16.05 12.27 -18.92
N ILE A 179 -15.79 12.69 -17.69
CA ILE A 179 -15.80 11.84 -16.50
C ILE A 179 -17.06 12.17 -15.70
N PHE A 180 -17.87 11.17 -15.40
CA PHE A 180 -19.04 11.31 -14.54
C PHE A 180 -18.84 10.49 -13.27
N ARG A 181 -19.40 10.98 -12.17
CA ARG A 181 -19.34 10.33 -10.87
C ARG A 181 -20.75 9.96 -10.43
N ASN A 182 -20.95 8.72 -9.99
CA ASN A 182 -22.16 8.30 -9.32
C ASN A 182 -21.82 7.61 -7.99
N THR A 183 -22.72 7.71 -7.02
CA THR A 183 -22.56 7.10 -5.71
C THR A 183 -23.85 6.43 -5.27
N GLY A 184 -23.76 5.29 -4.61
CA GLY A 184 -24.91 4.57 -4.07
C GLY A 184 -24.53 3.68 -2.91
N ASN A 185 -25.51 3.38 -2.07
CA ASN A 185 -25.37 2.37 -1.03
C ASN A 185 -25.64 0.99 -1.63
N ILE A 186 -24.88 0.01 -1.16
CA ILE A 186 -25.09 -1.39 -1.49
C ILE A 186 -25.34 -2.14 -0.19
N ASP A 187 -26.54 -2.66 -0.09
CA ASP A 187 -27.00 -3.45 1.03
C ASP A 187 -26.56 -4.91 0.84
N ASP A 188 -26.31 -5.60 1.95
CA ASP A 188 -26.00 -7.04 2.00
C ASP A 188 -24.80 -7.53 1.16
N SER A 189 -23.89 -6.64 0.75
CA SER A 189 -22.66 -7.01 0.02
C SER A 189 -21.45 -7.26 0.92
N SER A 190 -21.52 -6.90 2.21
CA SER A 190 -20.40 -7.07 3.13
C SER A 190 -20.84 -7.24 4.59
N VAL A 191 -19.98 -7.89 5.39
CA VAL A 191 -20.16 -7.97 6.84
C VAL A 191 -18.85 -7.68 7.55
N ASN A 192 -18.91 -6.94 8.65
CA ASN A 192 -17.72 -6.67 9.46
C ASN A 192 -17.28 -7.97 10.18
N ARG A 193 -16.09 -8.48 9.81
CA ARG A 193 -15.49 -9.68 10.40
C ARG A 193 -14.96 -9.51 11.84
N SER A 194 -15.05 -8.32 12.42
CA SER A 194 -14.54 -8.00 13.77
C SER A 194 -15.40 -6.96 14.50
N PRO A 195 -16.68 -7.28 14.80
CA PRO A 195 -17.62 -6.32 15.36
C PRO A 195 -17.24 -5.84 16.77
N HIS A 196 -16.60 -6.69 17.58
CA HIS A 196 -16.18 -6.31 18.93
C HIS A 196 -15.13 -5.19 18.92
N SER A 197 -14.21 -5.20 17.96
CA SER A 197 -13.21 -4.14 17.80
C SER A 197 -13.87 -2.83 17.37
N TYR A 198 -14.82 -2.89 16.44
CA TYR A 198 -15.58 -1.72 16.00
C TYR A 198 -16.36 -1.05 17.15
N MET A 199 -16.91 -1.85 18.09
CA MET A 199 -17.60 -1.32 19.28
C MET A 199 -16.68 -0.58 20.26
N ARG A 200 -15.36 -0.65 20.09
CA ARG A 200 -14.39 0.12 20.90
C ARG A 200 -14.10 1.51 20.33
N ASN A 201 -14.49 1.81 19.10
CA ASN A 201 -14.37 3.17 18.54
C ASN A 201 -15.20 4.17 19.36
N PRO A 202 -14.86 5.47 19.48
CA PRO A 202 -15.66 6.44 20.22
C PRO A 202 -17.14 6.46 19.81
N GLN A 203 -18.04 6.62 20.78
CA GLN A 203 -19.49 6.53 20.51
C GLN A 203 -19.95 7.61 19.51
N ASP A 204 -19.48 8.84 19.67
CA ASP A 204 -19.82 9.95 18.79
C ASP A 204 -19.39 9.68 17.35
N GLU A 205 -18.26 8.99 17.12
CA GLU A 205 -17.82 8.58 15.80
C GLU A 205 -18.76 7.55 15.19
N ARG A 206 -19.13 6.51 15.94
CA ARG A 206 -19.99 5.42 15.44
C ARG A 206 -21.37 5.94 15.05
N HIS A 207 -21.90 6.94 15.75
CA HIS A 207 -23.19 7.56 15.44
C HIS A 207 -23.20 8.32 14.10
N ARG A 208 -22.02 8.65 13.53
CA ARG A 208 -21.92 9.27 12.21
C ARG A 208 -22.17 8.30 11.05
N TYR A 209 -22.18 7.00 11.31
CA TYR A 209 -22.33 5.97 10.29
C TYR A 209 -23.63 5.20 10.50
N THR A 210 -24.52 5.26 9.51
CA THR A 210 -25.87 4.69 9.58
C THR A 210 -25.87 3.17 9.63
N GLU A 211 -24.81 2.52 9.12
CA GLU A 211 -24.75 1.07 9.03
C GLU A 211 -23.38 0.49 9.40
N ARG A 212 -23.41 -0.67 10.07
CA ARG A 212 -22.22 -1.52 10.30
C ARG A 212 -21.85 -2.38 9.08
N ARG A 213 -22.75 -2.45 8.09
CA ARG A 213 -22.73 -3.39 6.94
C ARG A 213 -22.80 -2.73 5.57
N GLY A 214 -23.13 -1.44 5.50
CA GLY A 214 -23.27 -0.72 4.25
C GLY A 214 -21.94 -0.57 3.53
N ALA A 215 -21.87 -1.10 2.31
CA ALA A 215 -20.81 -0.75 1.39
C ALA A 215 -21.25 0.50 0.61
N PHE A 216 -20.45 1.55 0.67
CA PHE A 216 -20.64 2.73 -0.17
C PHE A 216 -19.88 2.52 -1.47
N LEU A 217 -20.59 2.55 -2.60
CA LEU A 217 -19.99 2.39 -3.91
C LEU A 217 -19.87 3.73 -4.63
N LEU A 218 -18.67 3.98 -5.15
CA LEU A 218 -18.34 5.12 -5.99
C LEU A 218 -18.02 4.61 -7.40
N ASN A 219 -18.83 5.01 -8.38
CA ASN A 219 -18.61 4.73 -9.79
C ASN A 219 -18.03 5.96 -10.50
N LEU A 220 -17.01 5.72 -11.32
CA LEU A 220 -16.49 6.69 -12.28
C LEU A 220 -16.79 6.17 -13.70
N PHE A 221 -17.57 6.94 -14.46
CA PHE A 221 -17.89 6.62 -15.84
C PHE A 221 -17.08 7.50 -16.78
N PHE A 222 -16.55 6.90 -17.83
CA PHE A 222 -15.77 7.57 -18.87
C PHE A 222 -16.54 7.49 -20.19
N PHE A 223 -16.92 8.64 -20.75
CA PHE A 223 -17.60 8.73 -22.05
C PHE A 223 -16.71 9.48 -23.03
N SER A 224 -16.46 8.88 -24.20
CA SER A 224 -15.73 9.49 -25.32
C SER A 224 -16.70 9.88 -26.44
#